data_AF-A0A1S8B5C6-F1
#
_entry.id   AF-A0A1S8B5C6-F1
#
_cell.length_a   1.000
_cell.length_b   1.000
_cell.length_c   1.000
_cell.angle_alpha   90.00
_cell.angle_beta   90.00
_cell.angle_gamma   90.00
#
_symmetry.space_group_name_H-M   'P 1'
#
loop_
_entity.id
_entity.type
_entity.pdbx_description
1 polymer ?
#
loop_
_entity_poly.entity_id
_entity_poly.type
_entity_poly.pdbx_seq_one_letter_code
_entity_poly.pdbx_strand_id
1 'polypeptide(L)'
;MEQSCFEFLTKFAPDFIAKMEWDCVERAEMAESANYMLEAFGVLSVRAGLDVKSGEWNELLRTCVRLRNHAVHRVPLETAAIRERLQAAVRLAVVLGDYARADELETLLGTFNNRVSREQLKKQGLMWDFQEQYDDIERQRRELDIKEEEMRADMRNRQAQAKARASDRLRLDLEENYAGIGRVTTHTEAARRNEEAARRNEEAARRNEEEARRNEEAARRNEKVRQMKEQLCMEKDRCDLQINEQEEEDKSKEQPEGQMLEEQKEQELPQGQEQPESQMLKEQKEQELPQEQELSKNKKRKQKKRKLAQIQAQLQRQDEPTDDRHVAVEDGSSMQDEGQAAKEAEADDTETPPQAAKWENYVDNIDLRSPHAERQPLTAESHSHSTEAGPTGVVLRTGRFAMLPIHQDNTTEQPQPHAEPPTLDAEEPSVQSNPLPNESTPSEKAEARPEEKPEEKPEEKPQPKGFLARWGFPFL
;
A
#
# COMPACT_ATOMS: atom_id res chain seq x y z
N MET A 1 -9.66 -30.98 -30.37
CA MET A 1 -8.75 -30.28 -31.31
C MET A 1 -7.79 -31.22 -32.03
N GLU A 2 -6.65 -31.63 -31.49
CA GLU A 2 -5.74 -32.57 -32.20
C GLU A 2 -6.48 -33.85 -32.64
N GLN A 3 -7.25 -34.44 -31.74
CA GLN A 3 -8.13 -35.59 -32.02
C GLN A 3 -9.18 -35.30 -33.13
N SER A 4 -9.80 -34.12 -33.10
CA SER A 4 -10.78 -33.65 -34.09
C SER A 4 -10.15 -33.57 -35.49
N CYS A 5 -8.94 -33.01 -35.59
CA CYS A 5 -8.19 -32.91 -36.83
C CYS A 5 -7.75 -34.29 -37.35
N PHE A 6 -7.28 -35.17 -36.46
CA PHE A 6 -6.88 -36.54 -36.80
C PHE A 6 -8.05 -37.37 -37.35
N GLU A 7 -9.20 -37.37 -36.68
CA GLU A 7 -10.39 -38.12 -37.13
C GLU A 7 -10.94 -37.58 -38.45
N PHE A 8 -10.97 -36.25 -38.62
CA PHE A 8 -11.35 -35.61 -39.88
C PHE A 8 -10.41 -36.02 -41.03
N LEU A 9 -9.09 -35.94 -40.82
CA LEU A 9 -8.09 -36.35 -41.81
C LEU A 9 -8.12 -37.85 -42.10
N THR A 10 -8.39 -38.70 -41.10
CA THR A 10 -8.58 -40.14 -41.30
C THR A 10 -9.77 -40.43 -42.24
N LYS A 11 -10.85 -39.64 -42.14
CA LYS A 11 -12.05 -39.78 -42.98
C LYS A 11 -11.88 -39.22 -44.39
N PHE A 12 -11.21 -38.07 -44.53
CA PHE A 12 -11.19 -37.29 -45.80
C PHE A 12 -9.83 -37.24 -46.51
N ALA A 13 -8.74 -37.65 -45.86
CA ALA A 13 -7.39 -37.72 -46.41
C ALA A 13 -6.59 -38.93 -45.85
N PRO A 14 -7.11 -40.17 -45.94
CA PRO A 14 -6.43 -41.35 -45.39
C PRO A 14 -5.03 -41.57 -45.99
N ASP A 15 -4.81 -41.17 -47.25
CA ASP A 15 -3.50 -41.25 -47.91
C ASP A 15 -2.44 -40.37 -47.23
N PHE A 16 -2.85 -39.23 -46.66
CA PHE A 16 -1.96 -38.37 -45.87
C PHE A 16 -1.65 -38.98 -44.51
N ILE A 17 -2.65 -39.51 -43.80
CA ILE A 17 -2.47 -40.23 -42.53
C ILE A 17 -1.51 -41.42 -42.70
N ALA A 18 -1.69 -42.20 -43.78
CA ALA A 18 -0.81 -43.31 -44.12
C ALA A 18 0.61 -42.86 -44.48
N LYS A 19 0.76 -41.76 -45.24
CA LYS A 19 2.07 -41.17 -45.59
C LYS A 19 2.83 -40.64 -44.38
N MET A 20 2.13 -40.10 -43.39
CA MET A 20 2.73 -39.57 -42.16
C MET A 20 2.95 -40.64 -41.07
N GLU A 21 2.55 -41.89 -41.33
CA GLU A 21 2.63 -43.01 -40.37
C GLU A 21 1.95 -42.70 -39.01
N TRP A 22 0.86 -41.92 -39.05
CA TRP A 22 0.08 -41.57 -37.87
C TRP A 22 -0.91 -42.69 -37.52
N ASP A 23 -0.47 -43.59 -36.65
CA ASP A 23 -1.26 -44.69 -36.08
C ASP A 23 -2.17 -44.25 -34.92
N CYS A 24 -1.85 -43.14 -34.25
CA CYS A 24 -2.64 -42.58 -33.15
C CYS A 24 -2.68 -41.04 -33.15
N VAL A 25 -3.59 -40.49 -32.35
CA VAL A 25 -3.86 -39.06 -32.23
C VAL A 25 -2.65 -38.31 -31.68
N GLU A 26 -1.91 -38.92 -30.76
CA GLU A 26 -0.74 -38.35 -30.08
C GLU A 26 0.44 -38.11 -31.03
N ARG A 27 0.49 -38.81 -32.18
CA ARG A 27 1.46 -38.53 -33.26
C ARG A 27 0.99 -37.45 -34.23
N ALA A 28 -0.30 -37.14 -34.25
CA ALA A 28 -0.89 -36.17 -35.16
C ALA A 28 -0.58 -34.73 -34.70
N GLU A 29 0.60 -34.24 -35.04
CA GLU A 29 1.01 -32.89 -34.70
C GLU A 29 0.04 -31.85 -35.27
N MET A 30 -0.47 -30.96 -34.40
CA MET A 30 -1.46 -29.96 -34.83
C MET A 30 -0.93 -29.02 -35.90
N ALA A 31 0.36 -28.68 -35.87
CA ALA A 31 0.99 -27.81 -36.85
C ALA A 31 1.03 -28.45 -38.25
N GLU A 32 1.49 -29.70 -38.35
CA GLU A 32 1.52 -30.46 -39.61
C GLU A 32 0.11 -30.74 -40.14
N SER A 33 -0.81 -31.13 -39.25
CA SER A 33 -2.23 -31.34 -39.58
C SER A 33 -2.84 -30.06 -40.16
N ALA A 34 -2.58 -28.90 -39.54
CA ALA A 34 -3.05 -27.61 -40.01
C ALA A 34 -2.42 -27.23 -41.35
N ASN A 35 -1.10 -27.34 -41.50
CA ASN A 35 -0.40 -27.01 -42.76
C ASN A 35 -0.99 -27.79 -43.94
N TYR A 36 -1.14 -29.11 -43.80
CA TYR A 36 -1.77 -29.94 -44.83
C TYR A 36 -3.23 -29.54 -45.10
N MET A 37 -4.03 -29.29 -44.05
CA MET A 37 -5.42 -28.84 -44.21
C MET A 37 -5.56 -27.45 -44.86
N LEU A 38 -4.55 -26.59 -44.78
CA LEU A 38 -4.52 -25.31 -45.47
C LEU A 38 -4.21 -25.48 -46.95
N GLU A 39 -3.21 -26.30 -47.30
CA GLU A 39 -2.82 -26.60 -48.68
C GLU A 39 -3.91 -27.38 -49.42
N ALA A 40 -4.50 -28.40 -48.78
CA ALA A 40 -5.53 -29.26 -49.34
C ALA A 40 -6.96 -28.67 -49.27
N PHE A 41 -7.15 -27.44 -48.80
CA PHE A 41 -8.48 -26.87 -48.51
C PHE A 41 -9.46 -26.95 -49.70
N GLY A 42 -8.99 -26.71 -50.92
CA GLY A 42 -9.84 -26.79 -52.13
C GLY A 42 -10.38 -28.19 -52.42
N VAL A 43 -9.67 -29.25 -51.99
CA VAL A 43 -10.12 -30.65 -52.11
C VAL A 43 -10.96 -31.04 -50.89
N LEU A 44 -10.52 -30.66 -49.68
CA LEU A 44 -11.20 -30.99 -48.43
C LEU A 44 -12.58 -30.34 -48.32
N SER A 45 -12.73 -29.08 -48.73
CA SER A 45 -14.01 -28.37 -48.70
C SER A 45 -15.08 -29.05 -49.55
N VAL A 46 -14.74 -29.45 -50.78
CA VAL A 46 -15.63 -30.20 -51.68
C VAL A 46 -15.90 -31.61 -51.17
N ARG A 47 -14.87 -32.32 -50.68
CA ARG A 47 -15.00 -33.73 -50.24
C ARG A 47 -15.76 -33.89 -48.93
N ALA A 48 -15.61 -32.95 -47.99
CA ALA A 48 -16.27 -32.97 -46.69
C ALA A 48 -17.55 -32.12 -46.63
N GLY A 49 -17.83 -31.31 -47.65
CA GLY A 49 -18.99 -30.41 -47.67
C GLY A 49 -18.85 -29.24 -46.69
N LEU A 50 -17.64 -28.69 -46.54
CA LEU A 50 -17.38 -27.61 -45.58
C LEU A 50 -18.02 -26.29 -46.03
N ASP A 51 -19.02 -25.81 -45.30
CA ASP A 51 -19.59 -24.47 -45.47
C ASP A 51 -18.74 -23.42 -44.73
N VAL A 52 -17.52 -23.20 -45.21
CA VAL A 52 -16.58 -22.23 -44.65
C VAL A 52 -15.76 -21.56 -45.76
N LYS A 53 -15.44 -20.28 -45.59
CA LYS A 53 -14.56 -19.55 -46.53
C LYS A 53 -13.09 -19.90 -46.27
N SER A 54 -12.26 -19.91 -47.31
CA SER A 54 -10.82 -20.21 -47.20
C SER A 54 -10.09 -19.29 -46.21
N GLY A 55 -10.46 -18.02 -46.13
CA GLY A 55 -9.92 -17.07 -45.15
C GLY A 55 -10.26 -17.41 -43.70
N GLU A 56 -11.53 -17.73 -43.43
CA GLU A 56 -12.00 -18.15 -42.10
C GLU A 56 -11.35 -19.47 -41.69
N TRP A 57 -11.30 -20.46 -42.58
CA TRP A 57 -10.58 -21.72 -42.36
C TRP A 57 -9.10 -21.51 -41.99
N ASN A 58 -8.44 -20.59 -42.71
CA ASN A 58 -7.05 -20.25 -42.48
C ASN A 58 -6.83 -19.63 -41.09
N GLU A 59 -7.71 -18.72 -40.70
CA GLU A 59 -7.68 -18.07 -39.39
C GLU A 59 -7.96 -19.07 -38.25
N LEU A 60 -9.01 -19.88 -38.37
CA LEU A 60 -9.38 -20.90 -37.38
C LEU A 60 -8.22 -21.88 -37.09
N LEU A 61 -7.63 -22.46 -38.15
CA LEU A 61 -6.50 -23.39 -38.00
C LEU A 61 -5.27 -22.72 -37.37
N ARG A 62 -4.89 -21.53 -37.86
CA ARG A 62 -3.74 -20.79 -37.29
C ARG A 62 -3.98 -20.38 -35.84
N THR A 63 -5.19 -19.97 -35.47
CA THR A 63 -5.56 -19.63 -34.10
C THR A 63 -5.48 -20.84 -33.18
N CYS A 64 -5.90 -22.02 -33.63
CA CYS A 64 -5.81 -23.25 -32.84
C CYS A 64 -4.36 -23.76 -32.70
N VAL A 65 -3.54 -23.68 -33.76
CA VAL A 65 -2.09 -23.97 -33.66
C VAL A 65 -1.41 -23.02 -32.67
N ARG A 66 -1.74 -21.72 -32.69
CA ARG A 66 -1.26 -20.76 -31.69
C ARG A 66 -1.71 -21.13 -30.27
N LEU A 67 -2.97 -21.54 -30.07
CA LEU A 67 -3.46 -21.99 -28.77
C LEU A 67 -2.65 -23.19 -28.24
N ARG A 68 -2.43 -24.21 -29.08
CA ARG A 68 -1.62 -25.39 -28.77
C ARG A 68 -0.19 -25.03 -28.40
N ASN A 69 0.49 -24.22 -29.22
CA ASN A 69 1.87 -23.81 -28.96
C ASN A 69 2.00 -23.00 -27.67
N HIS A 70 1.08 -22.07 -27.38
CA HIS A 70 1.08 -21.33 -26.12
C HIS A 70 0.85 -22.24 -24.90
N ALA A 71 -0.03 -23.24 -25.00
CA ALA A 71 -0.25 -24.20 -23.93
C ALA A 71 0.99 -25.06 -23.65
N VAL A 72 1.65 -25.57 -24.69
CA VAL A 72 2.90 -26.34 -24.61
C VAL A 72 4.02 -25.51 -23.97
N HIS A 73 4.22 -24.27 -24.43
CA HIS A 73 5.27 -23.38 -23.91
C HIS A 73 4.89 -22.64 -22.63
N ARG A 74 3.67 -22.82 -22.11
CA ARG A 74 3.12 -22.15 -20.91
C ARG A 74 3.25 -20.62 -20.94
N VAL A 75 3.21 -20.02 -22.14
CA VAL A 75 3.38 -18.58 -22.32
C VAL A 75 2.13 -17.85 -21.80
N PRO A 76 2.28 -16.88 -20.87
CA PRO A 76 1.15 -16.10 -20.36
C PRO A 76 0.33 -15.47 -21.48
N LEU A 77 -0.98 -15.41 -21.26
CA LEU A 77 -1.95 -14.93 -22.24
C LEU A 77 -2.97 -14.03 -21.58
N GLU A 78 -3.37 -12.98 -22.32
CA GLU A 78 -4.49 -12.16 -21.93
C GLU A 78 -5.80 -12.94 -21.96
N THR A 79 -6.67 -12.63 -21.00
CA THR A 79 -7.99 -13.26 -20.84
C THR A 79 -8.87 -13.15 -22.09
N ALA A 80 -8.77 -12.05 -22.84
CA ALA A 80 -9.46 -11.85 -24.11
C ALA A 80 -8.94 -12.81 -25.19
N ALA A 81 -7.62 -12.91 -25.35
CA ALA A 81 -6.99 -13.80 -26.33
C ALA A 81 -7.27 -15.29 -26.04
N ILE A 82 -7.38 -15.71 -24.78
CA ILE A 82 -7.80 -17.08 -24.43
C ILE A 82 -9.26 -17.32 -24.87
N ARG A 83 -10.16 -16.37 -24.60
CA ARG A 83 -11.59 -16.45 -24.98
C ARG A 83 -11.77 -16.58 -26.49
N GLU A 84 -11.11 -15.71 -27.25
CA GLU A 84 -11.11 -15.70 -28.72
C GLU A 84 -10.60 -17.05 -29.28
N ARG A 85 -9.50 -17.56 -28.73
CA ARG A 85 -8.91 -18.84 -29.16
C ARG A 85 -9.80 -20.04 -28.82
N LEU A 86 -10.50 -20.03 -27.69
CA LEU A 86 -11.49 -21.06 -27.34
C LEU A 86 -12.71 -20.99 -28.28
N GLN A 87 -13.21 -19.79 -28.59
CA GLN A 87 -14.29 -19.60 -29.56
C GLN A 87 -13.89 -20.09 -30.96
N ALA A 88 -12.66 -19.82 -31.41
CA ALA A 88 -12.11 -20.37 -32.65
C ALA A 88 -11.98 -21.91 -32.61
N ALA A 89 -11.64 -22.49 -31.46
CA ALA A 89 -11.57 -23.94 -31.28
C ALA A 89 -12.96 -24.60 -31.37
N VAL A 90 -13.98 -24.04 -30.69
CA VAL A 90 -15.39 -24.45 -30.81
C VAL A 90 -15.83 -24.36 -32.28
N ARG A 91 -15.64 -23.21 -32.92
CA ARG A 91 -16.02 -22.98 -34.33
C ARG A 91 -15.35 -23.96 -35.27
N LEU A 92 -14.07 -24.27 -35.06
CA LEU A 92 -13.36 -25.26 -35.86
C LEU A 92 -13.92 -26.68 -35.63
N ALA A 93 -14.21 -27.09 -34.40
CA ALA A 93 -14.85 -28.38 -34.13
C ALA A 93 -16.22 -28.51 -34.84
N VAL A 94 -17.05 -27.46 -34.79
CA VAL A 94 -18.33 -27.41 -35.53
C VAL A 94 -18.11 -27.55 -37.05
N VAL A 95 -17.15 -26.81 -37.63
CA VAL A 95 -16.85 -26.90 -39.08
C VAL A 95 -16.31 -28.29 -39.48
N LEU A 96 -15.58 -28.98 -38.59
CA LEU A 96 -15.13 -30.36 -38.80
C LEU A 96 -16.26 -31.40 -38.68
N GLY A 97 -17.48 -31.00 -38.28
CA GLY A 97 -18.62 -31.89 -38.03
C GLY A 97 -18.54 -32.64 -36.70
N ASP A 98 -17.78 -32.11 -35.75
CA ASP A 98 -17.34 -32.76 -34.51
C ASP A 98 -18.04 -32.16 -33.28
N TYR A 99 -19.37 -32.31 -33.23
CA TYR A 99 -20.22 -31.65 -32.25
C TYR A 99 -19.92 -32.05 -30.80
N ALA A 100 -19.61 -33.32 -30.52
CA ALA A 100 -19.30 -33.75 -29.15
C ALA A 100 -18.13 -32.98 -28.51
N ARG A 101 -17.05 -32.73 -29.28
CA ARG A 101 -15.92 -31.92 -28.80
C ARG A 101 -16.18 -30.42 -28.92
N ALA A 102 -17.13 -29.98 -29.74
CA ALA A 102 -17.62 -28.61 -29.68
C ALA A 102 -18.32 -28.35 -28.34
N ASP A 103 -19.23 -29.24 -27.91
CA ASP A 103 -19.96 -29.15 -26.64
C ASP A 103 -19.01 -29.15 -25.42
N GLU A 104 -17.96 -29.99 -25.44
CA GLU A 104 -16.89 -29.99 -24.42
C GLU A 104 -16.14 -28.64 -24.38
N LEU A 105 -15.82 -28.07 -25.55
CA LEU A 105 -15.12 -26.78 -25.65
C LEU A 105 -16.02 -25.60 -25.28
N GLU A 106 -17.32 -25.66 -25.56
CA GLU A 106 -18.30 -24.67 -25.09
C GLU A 106 -18.47 -24.71 -23.57
N THR A 107 -18.52 -25.92 -22.99
CA THR A 107 -18.49 -26.12 -21.53
C THR A 107 -17.23 -25.53 -20.91
N LEU A 108 -16.06 -25.75 -21.53
CA LEU A 108 -14.80 -25.16 -21.10
C LEU A 108 -14.80 -23.63 -21.23
N LEU A 109 -15.37 -23.07 -22.31
CA LEU A 109 -15.53 -21.63 -22.51
C LEU A 109 -16.46 -21.00 -21.46
N GLY A 110 -17.56 -21.66 -21.12
CA GLY A 110 -18.49 -21.25 -20.06
C GLY A 110 -17.81 -21.22 -18.69
N THR A 111 -17.15 -22.30 -18.28
CA THR A 111 -16.41 -22.36 -17.00
C THR A 111 -15.26 -21.34 -16.94
N PHE A 112 -14.57 -21.10 -18.07
CA PHE A 112 -13.57 -20.04 -18.18
C PHE A 112 -14.17 -18.65 -17.97
N ASN A 113 -15.26 -18.31 -18.68
CA ASN A 113 -15.94 -17.02 -18.54
C ASN A 113 -16.45 -16.79 -17.12
N ASN A 114 -17.06 -17.79 -16.49
CA ASN A 114 -17.52 -17.70 -15.09
C ASN A 114 -16.36 -17.44 -14.12
N ARG A 115 -15.21 -18.09 -14.32
CA ARG A 115 -14.00 -17.83 -13.53
C ARG A 115 -13.48 -16.41 -13.74
N VAL A 116 -13.47 -15.91 -14.98
CA VAL A 116 -13.06 -14.53 -15.31
C VAL A 116 -13.96 -13.51 -14.62
N SER A 117 -15.29 -13.65 -14.75
CA SER A 117 -16.26 -12.76 -14.11
C SER A 117 -16.10 -12.77 -12.59
N ARG A 118 -15.85 -13.93 -11.97
CA ARG A 118 -15.62 -14.03 -10.52
C ARG A 118 -14.34 -13.32 -10.07
N GLU A 119 -13.23 -13.43 -10.81
CA GLU A 119 -12.01 -12.68 -10.47
C GLU A 119 -12.16 -11.16 -10.72
N GLN A 120 -12.94 -10.75 -11.73
CA GLN A 120 -13.30 -9.34 -11.94
C GLN A 120 -14.14 -8.78 -10.80
N LEU A 121 -15.16 -9.52 -10.33
CA LEU A 121 -15.98 -9.13 -9.17
C LEU A 121 -15.15 -9.05 -7.88
N LYS A 122 -14.19 -9.97 -7.66
CA LYS A 122 -13.24 -9.87 -6.54
C LYS A 122 -12.36 -8.62 -6.64
N LYS A 123 -11.84 -8.29 -7.83
CA LYS A 123 -11.07 -7.05 -8.05
C LYS A 123 -11.90 -5.82 -7.71
N GLN A 124 -13.15 -5.75 -8.17
CA GLN A 124 -14.06 -4.65 -7.85
C GLN A 124 -14.35 -4.56 -6.34
N GLY A 125 -14.60 -5.69 -5.67
CA GLY A 125 -14.78 -5.75 -4.22
C GLY A 125 -13.57 -5.21 -3.43
N LEU A 126 -12.36 -5.62 -3.82
CA LEU A 126 -11.11 -5.11 -3.24
C LEU A 126 -10.91 -3.61 -3.49
N MET A 127 -11.27 -3.11 -4.68
CA MET A 127 -11.23 -1.67 -4.98
C MET A 127 -12.21 -0.88 -4.11
N TRP A 128 -13.43 -1.39 -3.87
CA TRP A 128 -14.39 -0.74 -2.96
C TRP A 128 -13.93 -0.76 -1.50
N ASP A 129 -13.40 -1.88 -1.00
CA ASP A 129 -12.85 -1.95 0.36
C ASP A 129 -11.62 -1.05 0.54
N PHE A 130 -10.82 -0.84 -0.51
CA PHE A 130 -9.71 0.13 -0.50
C PHE A 130 -10.22 1.57 -0.50
N GLN A 131 -11.20 1.91 -1.34
CA GLN A 131 -11.80 3.25 -1.37
C GLN A 131 -12.46 3.61 -0.02
N GLU A 132 -13.20 2.68 0.60
CA GLU A 132 -13.80 2.90 1.92
C GLU A 132 -12.74 3.17 3.01
N GLN A 133 -11.61 2.45 2.97
CA GLN A 133 -10.48 2.71 3.87
C GLN A 133 -9.81 4.06 3.61
N TYR A 134 -9.68 4.45 2.34
CA TYR A 134 -9.14 5.73 1.94
C TYR A 134 -10.03 6.90 2.42
N ASP A 135 -11.34 6.81 2.21
CA ASP A 135 -12.32 7.81 2.65
C ASP A 135 -12.36 7.96 4.20
N ASP A 136 -12.20 6.85 4.93
CA ASP A 136 -12.11 6.86 6.39
C ASP A 136 -10.80 7.51 6.87
N ILE A 137 -9.67 7.33 6.17
CA ILE A 137 -8.40 8.04 6.44
C ILE A 137 -8.57 9.55 6.18
N GLU A 138 -9.22 9.95 5.08
CA GLU A 138 -9.49 11.36 4.79
C GLU A 138 -10.45 12.00 5.80
N ARG A 139 -11.39 11.24 6.36
CA ARG A 139 -12.21 11.72 7.49
C ARG A 139 -11.36 11.92 8.74
N GLN A 140 -10.49 10.99 9.08
CA GLN A 140 -9.59 11.10 10.23
C GLN A 140 -8.63 12.29 10.11
N ARG A 141 -8.10 12.56 8.90
CA ARG A 141 -7.27 13.75 8.63
C ARG A 141 -8.05 15.03 8.94
N ARG A 142 -9.25 15.20 8.36
CA ARG A 142 -10.11 16.36 8.64
C ARG A 142 -10.46 16.52 10.12
N GLU A 143 -10.74 15.43 10.83
CA GLU A 143 -10.98 15.46 12.29
C GLU A 143 -9.74 15.90 13.08
N LEU A 144 -8.53 15.58 12.62
CA LEU A 144 -7.27 16.05 13.23
C LEU A 144 -7.01 17.52 12.88
N ASP A 145 -7.23 17.94 11.63
CA ASP A 145 -7.03 19.32 11.18
C ASP A 145 -7.93 20.30 11.97
N ILE A 146 -9.20 19.93 12.20
CA ILE A 146 -10.15 20.69 13.03
C ILE A 146 -9.62 20.82 14.47
N LYS A 147 -9.22 19.71 15.10
CA LYS A 147 -8.69 19.71 16.48
C LYS A 147 -7.40 20.53 16.59
N GLU A 148 -6.55 20.49 15.56
CA GLU A 148 -5.32 21.29 15.55
C GLU A 148 -5.63 22.79 15.52
N GLU A 149 -6.57 23.22 14.68
CA GLU A 149 -6.96 24.64 14.63
C GLU A 149 -7.71 25.08 15.89
N GLU A 150 -8.55 24.23 16.49
CA GLU A 150 -9.16 24.48 17.82
C GLU A 150 -8.10 24.69 18.90
N MET A 151 -7.08 23.82 18.97
CA MET A 151 -5.97 23.96 19.93
C MET A 151 -5.13 25.22 19.67
N ARG A 152 -4.85 25.56 18.40
CA ARG A 152 -4.18 26.82 18.03
C ARG A 152 -5.01 28.03 18.44
N ALA A 153 -6.32 28.02 18.21
CA ALA A 153 -7.24 29.10 18.58
C ALA A 153 -7.31 29.29 20.11
N ASP A 154 -7.46 28.21 20.88
CA ASP A 154 -7.41 28.25 22.35
C ASP A 154 -6.07 28.78 22.86
N MET A 155 -4.94 28.32 22.31
CA MET A 155 -3.62 28.86 22.68
C MET A 155 -3.48 30.36 22.38
N ARG A 156 -3.96 30.85 21.23
CA ARG A 156 -4.01 32.29 20.90
C ARG A 156 -4.90 33.05 21.91
N ASN A 157 -6.07 32.51 22.25
CA ASN A 157 -6.99 33.11 23.22
C ASN A 157 -6.38 33.19 24.63
N ARG A 158 -5.76 32.11 25.13
CA ARG A 158 -5.03 32.09 26.41
C ARG A 158 -3.90 33.12 26.43
N GLN A 159 -3.13 33.22 25.34
CA GLN A 159 -2.06 34.22 25.23
C GLN A 159 -2.61 35.66 25.24
N ALA A 160 -3.73 35.91 24.56
CA ALA A 160 -4.40 37.21 24.57
C ALA A 160 -4.92 37.58 25.97
N GLN A 161 -5.56 36.63 26.68
CA GLN A 161 -6.01 36.82 28.06
C GLN A 161 -4.85 37.08 29.02
N ALA A 162 -3.73 36.36 28.88
CA ALA A 162 -2.54 36.57 29.69
C ALA A 162 -1.94 37.98 29.47
N LYS A 163 -1.87 38.44 28.21
CA LYS A 163 -1.45 39.81 27.87
C LYS A 163 -2.39 40.86 28.46
N ALA A 164 -3.70 40.67 28.37
CA ALA A 164 -4.70 41.57 28.95
C ALA A 164 -4.54 41.68 30.47
N ARG A 165 -4.47 40.54 31.19
CA ARG A 165 -4.25 40.50 32.65
C ARG A 165 -2.94 41.16 33.07
N ALA A 166 -1.87 40.98 32.31
CA ALA A 166 -0.59 41.65 32.56
C ALA A 166 -0.71 43.17 32.36
N SER A 167 -1.41 43.63 31.31
CA SER A 167 -1.67 45.04 31.06
C SER A 167 -2.52 45.68 32.17
N ASP A 168 -3.58 45.00 32.61
CA ASP A 168 -4.43 45.46 33.72
C ASP A 168 -3.66 45.52 35.04
N ARG A 169 -2.80 44.53 35.31
CA ARG A 169 -1.96 44.52 36.50
C ARG A 169 -0.99 45.70 36.49
N LEU A 170 -0.28 45.93 35.37
CA LEU A 170 0.61 47.08 35.19
C LEU A 170 -0.13 48.40 35.34
N ARG A 171 -1.36 48.53 34.83
CA ARG A 171 -2.20 49.72 35.00
C ARG A 171 -2.52 49.97 36.47
N LEU A 172 -2.96 48.95 37.21
CA LEU A 172 -3.27 49.06 38.64
C LEU A 172 -2.02 49.39 39.47
N ASP A 173 -0.88 48.75 39.19
CA ASP A 173 0.39 49.03 39.86
C ASP A 173 0.85 50.48 39.59
N LEU A 174 0.66 50.99 38.38
CA LEU A 174 0.93 52.41 38.06
C LEU A 174 -0.03 53.35 38.80
N GLU A 175 -1.33 53.07 38.81
CA GLU A 175 -2.35 53.85 39.52
C GLU A 175 -2.05 53.92 41.03
N GLU A 176 -1.66 52.82 41.68
CA GLU A 176 -1.26 52.77 43.10
C GLU A 176 -0.02 53.62 43.40
N ASN A 177 0.98 53.60 42.51
CA ASN A 177 2.19 54.41 42.64
C ASN A 177 1.89 55.91 42.45
N TYR A 178 1.09 56.29 41.44
CA TYR A 178 0.71 57.69 41.21
C TYR A 178 -0.25 58.25 42.27
N ALA A 179 -1.05 57.41 42.93
CA ALA A 179 -1.89 57.80 44.06
C ALA A 179 -1.09 58.09 45.35
N GLY A 180 0.23 57.89 45.37
CA GLY A 180 1.09 58.10 46.54
C GLY A 180 0.91 57.05 47.65
N ILE A 181 0.19 55.95 47.37
CA ILE A 181 0.00 54.82 48.28
C ILE A 181 1.19 53.85 48.16
N GLY A 182 1.70 53.67 46.94
CA GLY A 182 2.90 52.88 46.66
C GLY A 182 4.13 53.43 47.40
N ARG A 183 4.67 52.63 48.33
CA ARG A 183 5.92 52.97 49.03
C ARG A 183 7.08 52.79 48.06
N VAL A 184 7.49 53.87 47.39
CA VAL A 184 8.64 53.90 46.47
C VAL A 184 9.90 53.49 47.22
N THR A 185 10.29 52.21 47.07
CA THR A 185 11.54 51.71 47.63
C THR A 185 12.69 52.36 46.87
N THR A 186 13.52 53.10 47.59
CA THR A 186 14.70 53.74 47.01
C THR A 186 15.64 52.68 46.42
N HIS A 187 16.45 53.06 45.43
CA HIS A 187 17.42 52.17 44.79
C HIS A 187 18.34 51.45 45.80
N THR A 188 18.64 52.10 46.93
CA THR A 188 19.40 51.54 48.06
C THR A 188 18.66 50.44 48.82
N GLU A 189 17.34 50.54 49.02
CA GLU A 189 16.55 49.47 49.63
C GLU A 189 16.38 48.26 48.70
N ALA A 190 16.19 48.51 47.40
CA ALA A 190 16.10 47.46 46.39
C ALA A 190 17.41 46.67 46.28
N ALA A 191 18.55 47.37 46.22
CA ALA A 191 19.88 46.76 46.22
C ALA A 191 20.10 45.86 47.45
N ARG A 192 19.76 46.36 48.66
CA ARG A 192 19.88 45.58 49.91
C ARG A 192 19.05 44.30 49.89
N ARG A 193 17.80 44.35 49.41
CA ARG A 193 16.96 43.14 49.28
C ARG A 193 17.51 42.15 48.26
N ASN A 194 18.07 42.62 47.16
CA ASN A 194 18.66 41.76 46.14
C ASN A 194 19.93 41.06 46.67
N GLU A 195 20.78 41.77 47.42
CA GLU A 195 21.93 41.18 48.11
C GLU A 195 21.49 40.12 49.15
N GLU A 196 20.44 40.43 49.93
CA GLU A 196 19.88 39.50 50.92
C GLU A 196 19.25 38.24 50.26
N ALA A 197 18.62 38.39 49.08
CA ALA A 197 18.12 37.29 48.27
C ALA A 197 19.26 36.45 47.66
N ALA A 198 20.33 37.11 47.17
CA ALA A 198 21.52 36.43 46.66
C ALA A 198 22.19 35.58 47.76
N ARG A 199 22.33 36.10 48.98
CA ARG A 199 22.84 35.34 50.13
C ARG A 199 21.97 34.13 50.47
N ARG A 200 20.63 34.26 50.43
CA ARG A 200 19.71 33.12 50.63
C ARG A 200 19.86 32.05 49.53
N ASN A 201 20.01 32.46 48.28
CA ASN A 201 20.22 31.53 47.17
C ASN A 201 21.58 30.83 47.27
N GLU A 202 22.63 31.53 47.68
CA GLU A 202 23.95 30.93 47.92
C GLU A 202 23.90 29.93 49.09
N GLU A 203 23.21 30.26 50.18
CA GLU A 203 23.00 29.35 51.31
C GLU A 203 22.19 28.10 50.89
N ALA A 204 21.14 28.27 50.08
CA ALA A 204 20.38 27.16 49.52
C ALA A 204 21.24 26.27 48.60
N ALA A 205 22.08 26.87 47.75
CA ALA A 205 23.01 26.13 46.91
C ALA A 205 24.01 25.30 47.74
N ARG A 206 24.59 25.87 48.80
CA ARG A 206 25.49 25.15 49.72
C ARG A 206 24.80 23.98 50.42
N ARG A 207 23.53 24.12 50.83
CA ARG A 207 22.74 23.03 51.43
C ARG A 207 22.49 21.90 50.42
N ASN A 208 22.12 22.24 49.19
CA ASN A 208 21.92 21.25 48.12
C ASN A 208 23.23 20.51 47.77
N GLU A 209 24.37 21.22 47.77
CA GLU A 209 25.69 20.61 47.55
C GLU A 209 26.08 19.66 48.70
N GLU A 210 25.82 20.05 49.95
CA GLU A 210 26.05 19.18 51.10
C GLU A 210 25.15 17.93 51.07
N GLU A 211 23.88 18.07 50.68
CA GLU A 211 22.95 16.97 50.49
C GLU A 211 23.39 16.02 49.36
N ALA A 212 23.87 16.56 48.24
CA ALA A 212 24.45 15.78 47.16
C ALA A 212 25.67 14.95 47.62
N ARG A 213 26.57 15.53 48.43
CA ARG A 213 27.72 14.81 49.00
C ARG A 213 27.30 13.70 49.97
N ARG A 214 26.27 13.93 50.81
CA ARG A 214 25.71 12.90 51.70
C ARG A 214 25.09 11.74 50.91
N ASN A 215 24.37 12.05 49.83
CA ASN A 215 23.79 11.04 48.94
C ASN A 215 24.86 10.23 48.20
N GLU A 216 25.94 10.88 47.73
CA GLU A 216 27.06 10.18 47.12
C GLU A 216 27.78 9.25 48.11
N GLU A 217 27.99 9.69 49.36
CA GLU A 217 28.58 8.84 50.39
C GLU A 217 27.67 7.64 50.75
N ALA A 218 26.35 7.87 50.84
CA ALA A 218 25.37 6.80 51.04
C ALA A 218 25.40 5.78 49.88
N ALA A 219 25.49 6.25 48.62
CA ALA A 219 25.65 5.37 47.46
C ALA A 219 26.93 4.53 47.53
N ARG A 220 28.07 5.13 47.89
CA ARG A 220 29.35 4.41 48.09
C ARG A 220 29.29 3.38 49.22
N ARG A 221 28.55 3.66 50.31
CA ARG A 221 28.31 2.68 51.40
C ARG A 221 27.44 1.53 50.93
N ASN A 222 26.34 1.81 50.22
CA ASN A 222 25.46 0.79 49.66
C ASN A 222 26.18 -0.12 48.66
N GLU A 223 27.05 0.44 47.81
CA GLU A 223 27.85 -0.34 46.87
C GLU A 223 28.85 -1.27 47.58
N LYS A 224 29.49 -0.84 48.66
CA LYS A 224 30.34 -1.72 49.49
C LYS A 224 29.55 -2.86 50.13
N VAL A 225 28.33 -2.59 50.61
CA VAL A 225 27.43 -3.62 51.15
C VAL A 225 27.01 -4.61 50.06
N ARG A 226 26.75 -4.13 48.84
CA ARG A 226 26.45 -4.96 47.67
C ARG A 226 27.61 -5.90 47.33
N GLN A 227 28.83 -5.37 47.23
CA GLN A 227 30.05 -6.14 46.95
C GLN A 227 30.35 -7.16 48.06
N MET A 228 30.18 -6.80 49.33
CA MET A 228 30.34 -7.73 50.46
C MET A 228 29.30 -8.86 50.42
N LYS A 229 28.04 -8.56 50.07
CA LYS A 229 26.99 -9.56 49.92
C LYS A 229 27.23 -10.49 48.72
N GLU A 230 27.79 -9.97 47.63
CA GLU A 230 28.19 -10.73 46.46
C GLU A 230 29.38 -11.66 46.77
N GLN A 231 30.39 -11.18 47.51
CA GLN A 231 31.48 -12.01 48.03
C GLN A 231 30.96 -13.15 48.94
N LEU A 232 30.06 -12.84 49.87
CA LEU A 232 29.42 -13.85 50.72
C LEU A 232 28.58 -14.88 49.93
N CYS A 233 27.95 -14.46 48.82
CA CYS A 233 27.25 -15.37 47.92
C CYS A 233 28.24 -16.34 47.24
N MET A 234 29.29 -15.81 46.60
CA MET A 234 30.33 -16.61 45.94
C MET A 234 31.06 -17.56 46.92
N GLU A 235 31.26 -17.14 48.17
CA GLU A 235 31.86 -17.97 49.21
C GLU A 235 30.90 -19.07 49.71
N LYS A 236 29.60 -18.76 49.82
CA LYS A 236 28.57 -19.78 50.09
C LYS A 236 28.48 -20.80 48.96
N ASP A 237 28.40 -20.34 47.71
CA ASP A 237 28.31 -21.21 46.52
C ASP A 237 29.55 -22.13 46.41
N ARG A 238 30.74 -21.64 46.83
CA ARG A 238 31.95 -22.47 46.95
C ARG A 238 31.85 -23.54 48.04
N CYS A 239 31.24 -23.23 49.19
CA CYS A 239 30.97 -24.23 50.23
C CYS A 239 29.93 -25.27 49.77
N ASP A 240 28.84 -24.83 49.13
CA ASP A 240 27.78 -25.72 48.64
C ASP A 240 28.33 -26.68 47.55
N LEU A 241 29.27 -26.21 46.71
CA LEU A 241 30.01 -27.07 45.77
C LEU A 241 30.91 -28.10 46.49
N GLN A 242 31.62 -27.71 47.56
CA GLN A 242 32.44 -28.64 48.33
C GLN A 242 31.61 -29.69 49.07
N ILE A 243 30.42 -29.32 49.56
CA ILE A 243 29.46 -30.27 50.16
C ILE A 243 28.96 -31.25 49.09
N ASN A 244 28.60 -30.77 47.89
CA ASN A 244 28.20 -31.65 46.79
C ASN A 244 29.32 -32.58 46.30
N GLU A 245 30.58 -32.12 46.24
CA GLU A 245 31.72 -32.98 45.91
C GLU A 245 31.91 -34.09 46.96
N GLN A 246 31.73 -33.78 48.26
CA GLN A 246 31.75 -34.79 49.33
C GLN A 246 30.54 -35.74 49.25
N GLU A 247 29.33 -35.23 49.00
CA GLU A 247 28.15 -36.07 48.83
C GLU A 247 28.24 -37.01 47.62
N GLU A 248 28.90 -36.62 46.53
CA GLU A 248 29.15 -37.51 45.38
C GLU A 248 30.28 -38.52 45.65
N GLU A 249 31.32 -38.17 46.43
CA GLU A 249 32.33 -39.13 46.92
C GLU A 249 31.76 -40.16 47.91
N ASP A 250 30.71 -39.81 48.65
CA ASP A 250 30.02 -40.73 49.57
C ASP A 250 28.91 -41.53 48.85
N LYS A 251 28.13 -40.93 47.93
CA LYS A 251 27.13 -41.65 47.11
C LYS A 251 27.75 -42.67 46.14
N SER A 252 29.03 -42.51 45.78
CA SER A 252 29.75 -43.49 44.95
C SER A 252 30.25 -44.74 45.71
N LYS A 253 29.91 -44.89 47.00
CA LYS A 253 30.24 -46.08 47.81
C LYS A 253 29.06 -46.98 48.21
N GLU A 254 27.80 -46.59 47.96
CA GLU A 254 26.64 -47.41 48.36
C GLU A 254 25.60 -47.64 47.26
N GLN A 255 25.35 -48.92 46.98
CA GLN A 255 24.23 -49.47 46.22
C GLN A 255 23.95 -50.89 46.76
N PRO A 256 22.72 -51.43 46.67
CA PRO A 256 21.44 -50.76 46.93
C PRO A 256 20.41 -51.71 47.63
N GLU A 257 19.87 -51.38 48.81
CA GLU A 257 18.80 -52.17 49.44
C GLU A 257 17.71 -51.33 50.14
N GLY A 258 16.46 -51.81 50.09
CA GLY A 258 15.31 -51.28 50.87
C GLY A 258 14.63 -50.04 50.25
N GLN A 259 13.49 -50.12 49.53
CA GLN A 259 12.13 -50.55 49.92
C GLN A 259 11.40 -49.69 50.97
N MET A 260 10.34 -49.04 50.48
CA MET A 260 9.01 -48.84 51.08
C MET A 260 8.81 -47.88 52.26
N LEU A 261 7.66 -47.19 52.16
CA LEU A 261 6.86 -46.57 53.23
C LEU A 261 7.51 -45.43 54.04
N GLU A 262 6.99 -44.22 53.86
CA GLU A 262 6.20 -43.60 54.94
C GLU A 262 5.18 -42.64 54.32
N GLU A 263 3.92 -42.77 54.70
CA GLU A 263 2.80 -41.96 54.23
C GLU A 263 2.26 -41.15 55.41
N GLN A 264 1.93 -39.88 55.20
CA GLN A 264 1.16 -39.01 56.12
C GLN A 264 1.82 -38.65 57.48
N LYS A 265 2.10 -37.36 57.68
CA LYS A 265 1.50 -36.60 58.82
C LYS A 265 1.73 -35.09 58.77
N GLU A 266 0.69 -34.38 59.22
CA GLU A 266 0.70 -33.08 59.94
C GLU A 266 1.29 -31.83 59.23
N GLN A 267 0.88 -30.59 59.52
CA GLN A 267 -0.39 -29.95 59.89
C GLN A 267 -0.05 -28.46 60.14
N GLU A 268 -1.03 -27.57 59.93
CA GLU A 268 -1.20 -26.26 60.61
C GLU A 268 -0.17 -25.11 60.44
N LEU A 269 -0.60 -24.06 59.68
CA LEU A 269 -0.87 -22.66 60.11
C LEU A 269 0.17 -21.88 60.97
N PRO A 270 0.29 -20.51 60.85
CA PRO A 270 -0.86 -19.60 60.76
C PRO A 270 -0.74 -18.38 59.81
N GLN A 271 -1.78 -17.54 59.89
CA GLN A 271 -2.05 -16.33 59.12
C GLN A 271 -1.05 -15.18 59.39
N GLY A 272 -0.81 -14.36 58.36
CA GLY A 272 -0.26 -13.00 58.49
C GLY A 272 -1.16 -12.01 57.77
N GLN A 273 -1.75 -11.07 58.50
CA GLN A 273 -2.53 -9.96 57.94
C GLN A 273 -1.58 -8.84 57.46
N GLU A 274 -1.73 -8.34 56.23
CA GLU A 274 -1.56 -6.90 55.94
C GLU A 274 -2.60 -6.47 54.89
N GLN A 275 -3.23 -5.32 55.11
CA GLN A 275 -4.10 -4.65 54.12
C GLN A 275 -3.23 -3.88 53.11
N PRO A 276 -3.82 -3.35 52.01
CA PRO A 276 -4.27 -1.96 52.12
C PRO A 276 -5.61 -1.67 51.43
N GLU A 277 -6.61 -1.26 52.22
CA GLU A 277 -7.78 -0.55 51.71
C GLU A 277 -7.42 0.91 51.40
N SER A 278 -6.93 1.23 50.19
CA SER A 278 -6.91 2.61 49.66
C SER A 278 -6.54 2.71 48.18
N GLN A 279 -7.35 2.13 47.28
CA GLN A 279 -7.26 2.43 45.84
C GLN A 279 -8.60 2.39 45.06
N MET A 280 -9.73 2.12 45.72
CA MET A 280 -11.00 1.80 45.04
C MET A 280 -11.98 2.98 44.81
N LEU A 281 -11.51 4.24 44.78
CA LEU A 281 -12.42 5.40 44.66
C LEU A 281 -11.96 6.57 43.76
N LYS A 282 -10.93 6.38 42.91
CA LYS A 282 -10.53 7.41 41.91
C LYS A 282 -10.56 6.98 40.44
N GLU A 283 -10.69 5.69 40.11
CA GLU A 283 -10.74 5.22 38.72
C GLU A 283 -12.15 5.11 38.11
N GLN A 284 -13.22 5.26 38.90
CA GLN A 284 -14.61 5.09 38.42
C GLN A 284 -15.21 6.32 37.73
N LYS A 285 -14.42 7.33 37.33
CA LYS A 285 -14.97 8.57 36.72
C LYS A 285 -14.34 9.04 35.40
N GLU A 286 -13.44 8.25 34.81
CA GLU A 286 -12.87 8.51 33.47
C GLU A 286 -13.20 7.43 32.41
N GLN A 287 -13.96 6.38 32.77
CA GLN A 287 -14.26 5.27 31.84
C GLN A 287 -15.55 5.41 31.02
N GLU A 288 -16.40 6.41 31.25
CA GLU A 288 -17.72 6.50 30.59
C GLU A 288 -17.74 7.20 29.22
N LEU A 289 -16.68 7.93 28.83
CA LEU A 289 -16.71 8.75 27.60
C LEU A 289 -16.28 8.13 26.24
N PRO A 290 -15.81 6.87 26.11
CA PRO A 290 -15.58 6.26 24.79
C PRO A 290 -16.70 5.30 24.32
N GLN A 291 -17.68 4.93 25.17
CA GLN A 291 -18.63 3.84 24.85
C GLN A 291 -19.59 4.15 23.68
N GLU A 292 -20.05 5.39 23.51
CA GLU A 292 -21.02 5.69 22.43
C GLU A 292 -20.41 5.62 21.03
N GLN A 293 -19.14 6.04 20.85
CA GLN A 293 -18.44 5.89 19.58
C GLN A 293 -18.16 4.41 19.25
N GLU A 294 -17.80 3.60 20.24
CA GLU A 294 -17.64 2.13 20.12
C GLU A 294 -18.95 1.46 19.66
N LEU A 295 -20.08 1.80 20.28
CA LEU A 295 -21.39 1.25 19.93
C LEU A 295 -21.84 1.63 18.51
N SER A 296 -21.53 2.85 18.06
CA SER A 296 -21.78 3.29 16.68
C SER A 296 -20.95 2.49 15.65
N LYS A 297 -19.64 2.34 15.90
CA LYS A 297 -18.71 1.55 15.07
C LYS A 297 -19.15 0.08 15.00
N ASN A 298 -19.56 -0.51 16.12
CA ASN A 298 -20.03 -1.90 16.16
C ASN A 298 -21.38 -2.12 15.45
N LYS A 299 -22.32 -1.16 15.51
CA LYS A 299 -23.55 -1.21 14.71
C LYS A 299 -23.25 -1.19 13.21
N LYS A 300 -22.37 -0.28 12.74
CA LYS A 300 -21.94 -0.22 11.33
C LYS A 300 -21.26 -1.51 10.87
N ARG A 301 -20.30 -2.05 11.65
CA ARG A 301 -19.65 -3.35 11.38
C ARG A 301 -20.66 -4.50 11.25
N LYS A 302 -21.65 -4.59 12.15
CA LYS A 302 -22.70 -5.62 12.12
C LYS A 302 -23.59 -5.50 10.87
N GLN A 303 -23.88 -4.28 10.43
CA GLN A 303 -24.63 -4.03 9.20
C GLN A 303 -23.82 -4.36 7.93
N LYS A 304 -22.53 -3.98 7.87
CA LYS A 304 -21.64 -4.36 6.74
C LYS A 304 -21.49 -5.88 6.63
N LYS A 305 -21.29 -6.60 7.76
CA LYS A 305 -21.23 -8.07 7.77
C LYS A 305 -22.53 -8.74 7.26
N ARG A 306 -23.70 -8.15 7.53
CA ARG A 306 -24.98 -8.61 6.97
C ARG A 306 -25.08 -8.40 5.46
N LYS A 307 -24.69 -7.22 4.94
CA LYS A 307 -24.66 -6.95 3.49
C LYS A 307 -23.71 -7.89 2.76
N LEU A 308 -22.52 -8.13 3.30
CA LEU A 308 -21.53 -9.04 2.70
C LEU A 308 -22.07 -10.48 2.62
N ALA A 309 -22.69 -10.98 3.69
CA ALA A 309 -23.33 -12.29 3.69
C ALA A 309 -24.50 -12.39 2.70
N GLN A 310 -25.25 -11.30 2.47
CA GLN A 310 -26.33 -11.25 1.49
C GLN A 310 -25.80 -11.33 0.04
N ILE A 311 -24.72 -10.60 -0.27
CA ILE A 311 -24.05 -10.68 -1.59
C ILE A 311 -23.48 -12.09 -1.81
N GLN A 312 -22.85 -12.67 -0.78
CA GLN A 312 -22.31 -14.04 -0.86
C GLN A 312 -23.40 -15.09 -1.07
N ALA A 313 -24.57 -14.94 -0.43
CA ALA A 313 -25.73 -15.81 -0.65
C ALA A 313 -26.38 -15.60 -2.03
N GLN A 314 -26.34 -14.40 -2.61
CA GLN A 314 -26.78 -14.16 -3.99
C GLN A 314 -25.87 -14.83 -5.01
N LEU A 315 -24.55 -14.76 -4.81
CA LEU A 315 -23.58 -15.50 -5.65
C LEU A 315 -23.80 -17.01 -5.58
N GLN A 316 -23.99 -17.57 -4.39
CA GLN A 316 -24.28 -19.02 -4.22
C GLN A 316 -25.59 -19.46 -4.89
N ARG A 317 -26.59 -18.59 -5.00
CA ARG A 317 -27.84 -18.89 -5.72
C ARG A 317 -27.70 -18.87 -7.25
N GLN A 318 -26.61 -18.31 -7.79
CA GLN A 318 -26.30 -18.38 -9.22
C GLN A 318 -25.51 -19.65 -9.58
N ASP A 319 -24.99 -20.37 -8.58
CA ASP A 319 -24.30 -21.66 -8.74
C ASP A 319 -25.25 -22.88 -8.59
N GLU A 320 -26.53 -22.71 -8.24
CA GLU A 320 -27.50 -23.81 -8.32
C GLU A 320 -27.90 -24.03 -9.79
N PRO A 321 -27.65 -25.22 -10.38
CA PRO A 321 -28.10 -25.52 -11.72
C PRO A 321 -29.63 -25.55 -11.74
N THR A 322 -30.24 -24.69 -12.55
CA THR A 322 -31.66 -24.77 -12.85
C THR A 322 -31.95 -26.09 -13.55
N ASP A 323 -32.54 -27.03 -12.82
CA ASP A 323 -33.02 -28.31 -13.33
C ASP A 323 -34.11 -28.04 -14.40
N ASP A 324 -33.78 -28.29 -15.66
CA ASP A 324 -34.60 -27.97 -16.84
C ASP A 324 -35.87 -28.83 -16.90
N ARG A 325 -36.84 -28.48 -16.04
CA ARG A 325 -38.21 -28.99 -16.10
C ARG A 325 -39.13 -27.98 -16.79
N HIS A 326 -39.37 -28.29 -18.07
CA HIS A 326 -40.44 -27.79 -18.92
C HIS A 326 -41.54 -26.99 -18.21
N VAL A 327 -41.62 -25.69 -18.50
CA VAL A 327 -42.83 -24.89 -18.29
C VAL A 327 -43.41 -24.56 -19.66
N ALA A 328 -44.68 -24.95 -19.85
CA ALA A 328 -45.41 -24.67 -21.08
C ALA A 328 -45.71 -23.17 -21.22
N VAL A 329 -45.76 -22.72 -22.47
CA VAL A 329 -46.21 -21.37 -22.82
C VAL A 329 -47.72 -21.26 -22.57
N GLU A 330 -48.13 -20.36 -21.68
CA GLU A 330 -49.51 -19.85 -21.64
C GLU A 330 -49.50 -18.32 -21.83
N ASP A 331 -50.26 -17.88 -22.84
CA ASP A 331 -50.54 -16.46 -23.12
C ASP A 331 -51.41 -15.85 -22.01
N GLY A 332 -51.07 -14.64 -21.54
CA GLY A 332 -51.67 -14.05 -20.32
C GLY A 332 -51.68 -12.52 -20.26
N SER A 333 -52.41 -11.90 -21.19
CA SER A 333 -52.84 -10.49 -21.28
C SER A 333 -52.95 -9.63 -19.98
N SER A 334 -52.65 -8.32 -20.15
CA SER A 334 -53.32 -7.14 -19.52
C SER A 334 -53.07 -6.74 -18.05
N MET A 335 -52.43 -5.56 -17.86
CA MET A 335 -52.94 -4.37 -17.14
C MET A 335 -51.96 -3.18 -17.34
N GLN A 336 -52.39 -1.99 -17.80
CA GLN A 336 -52.82 -0.81 -17.02
C GLN A 336 -51.82 -0.45 -15.90
N ASP A 337 -50.97 0.57 -16.06
CA ASP A 337 -51.27 2.03 -16.10
C ASP A 337 -51.70 2.59 -14.72
N GLU A 338 -50.73 3.20 -14.01
CA GLU A 338 -50.94 4.38 -13.16
C GLU A 338 -49.56 4.98 -12.81
N GLY A 339 -49.39 6.28 -13.03
CA GLY A 339 -48.15 6.99 -12.69
C GLY A 339 -48.28 7.84 -11.43
N GLN A 340 -47.16 8.42 -10.97
CA GLN A 340 -47.21 9.67 -10.21
C GLN A 340 -45.90 10.46 -10.28
N ALA A 341 -46.03 11.78 -10.36
CA ALA A 341 -44.92 12.70 -10.49
C ALA A 341 -44.38 13.16 -9.13
N ALA A 342 -43.08 13.42 -9.05
CA ALA A 342 -42.48 14.24 -8.01
C ALA A 342 -41.58 15.29 -8.67
N LYS A 343 -41.85 16.56 -8.38
CA LYS A 343 -41.15 17.74 -8.90
C LYS A 343 -40.04 18.19 -7.94
N GLU A 344 -39.00 18.76 -8.53
CA GLU A 344 -38.26 19.96 -8.08
C GLU A 344 -37.79 20.02 -6.61
N ALA A 345 -36.48 19.91 -6.44
CA ALA A 345 -35.71 20.79 -5.55
C ALA A 345 -34.31 20.98 -6.16
N GLU A 346 -34.11 22.08 -6.90
CA GLU A 346 -32.76 22.53 -7.29
C GLU A 346 -32.08 23.13 -6.05
N ALA A 347 -30.84 22.68 -5.79
CA ALA A 347 -29.91 23.33 -4.89
C ALA A 347 -28.57 23.46 -5.64
N ASP A 348 -28.21 24.69 -5.97
CA ASP A 348 -26.97 25.07 -6.66
C ASP A 348 -25.85 25.26 -5.63
N ASP A 349 -25.10 24.19 -5.34
CA ASP A 349 -23.86 24.22 -4.58
C ASP A 349 -22.69 23.89 -5.50
N THR A 350 -22.17 24.91 -6.18
CA THR A 350 -21.05 24.83 -7.13
C THR A 350 -19.66 24.89 -6.46
N GLU A 351 -19.43 24.08 -5.42
CA GLU A 351 -18.06 23.79 -4.96
C GLU A 351 -17.46 22.64 -5.77
N THR A 352 -16.54 22.97 -6.69
CA THR A 352 -15.82 21.99 -7.50
C THR A 352 -14.75 21.31 -6.64
N PRO A 353 -14.84 20.01 -6.34
CA PRO A 353 -13.80 19.33 -5.55
C PRO A 353 -12.48 19.28 -6.32
N PRO A 354 -11.32 19.30 -5.62
CA PRO A 354 -10.03 19.14 -6.26
C PRO A 354 -9.98 17.81 -7.02
N GLN A 355 -9.37 17.83 -8.21
CA GLN A 355 -9.38 16.71 -9.16
C GLN A 355 -9.04 15.38 -8.48
N ALA A 356 -10.06 14.53 -8.30
CA ALA A 356 -9.86 13.15 -7.91
C ALA A 356 -9.02 12.48 -9.01
N ALA A 357 -7.75 12.20 -8.70
CA ALA A 357 -6.86 11.49 -9.61
C ALA A 357 -7.53 10.17 -10.01
N LYS A 358 -7.62 9.88 -11.32
CA LYS A 358 -8.23 8.64 -11.81
C LYS A 358 -7.37 7.42 -11.44
N TRP A 359 -7.61 6.87 -10.25
CA TRP A 359 -6.98 5.65 -9.74
C TRP A 359 -7.14 4.45 -10.67
N GLU A 360 -8.16 4.47 -11.53
CA GLU A 360 -8.40 3.51 -12.64
C GLU A 360 -7.11 3.23 -13.44
N ASN A 361 -6.32 4.25 -13.77
CA ASN A 361 -5.08 4.11 -14.56
C ASN A 361 -3.88 3.56 -13.76
N TYR A 362 -3.92 3.62 -12.42
CA TYR A 362 -2.81 3.19 -11.56
C TYR A 362 -2.89 1.70 -11.21
N VAL A 363 -4.09 1.12 -11.12
CA VAL A 363 -4.27 -0.29 -10.70
C VAL A 363 -4.02 -1.27 -11.85
N ASP A 364 -4.34 -0.91 -13.09
CA ASP A 364 -4.14 -1.77 -14.26
C ASP A 364 -2.67 -1.94 -14.69
N ASN A 365 -1.77 -1.11 -14.16
CA ASN A 365 -0.33 -1.19 -14.38
C ASN A 365 0.44 -1.87 -13.23
N ILE A 366 -0.24 -2.41 -12.21
CA ILE A 366 0.41 -3.20 -11.16
C ILE A 366 0.66 -4.61 -11.72
N ASP A 367 1.84 -4.81 -12.31
CA ASP A 367 2.30 -6.12 -12.77
C ASP A 367 2.48 -7.05 -11.55
N LEU A 368 1.49 -7.92 -11.31
CA LEU A 368 1.49 -8.89 -10.21
C LEU A 368 2.50 -10.04 -10.39
N ARG A 369 3.46 -9.92 -11.32
CA ARG A 369 4.63 -10.79 -11.39
C ARG A 369 5.38 -10.73 -10.07
N SER A 370 5.47 -11.88 -9.40
CA SER A 370 6.36 -12.06 -8.26
C SER A 370 7.79 -11.68 -8.67
N PRO A 371 8.44 -10.72 -7.99
CA PRO A 371 9.77 -10.29 -8.40
C PRO A 371 10.77 -11.42 -8.17
N HIS A 372 11.30 -11.99 -9.25
CA HIS A 372 12.50 -12.81 -9.15
C HIS A 372 13.62 -11.94 -8.57
N ALA A 373 14.27 -12.43 -7.51
CA ALA A 373 15.18 -11.65 -6.70
C ALA A 373 16.54 -11.41 -7.37
N GLU A 374 16.60 -10.51 -8.36
CA GLU A 374 17.86 -9.92 -8.80
C GLU A 374 18.30 -8.85 -7.80
N ARG A 375 19.33 -9.19 -7.01
CA ARG A 375 20.03 -8.23 -6.16
C ARG A 375 20.90 -7.33 -7.03
N GLN A 376 20.54 -6.05 -7.18
CA GLN A 376 21.49 -5.01 -7.57
C GLN A 376 22.02 -4.26 -6.34
N PRO A 377 23.32 -3.91 -6.30
CA PRO A 377 23.92 -3.18 -5.19
C PRO A 377 23.57 -1.68 -5.27
N LEU A 378 23.16 -1.09 -4.15
CA LEU A 378 22.90 0.35 -4.04
C LEU A 378 24.21 1.13 -3.93
N THR A 379 24.49 1.99 -4.90
CA THR A 379 25.49 3.05 -4.81
C THR A 379 24.88 4.28 -4.13
N ALA A 380 25.49 4.78 -3.06
CA ALA A 380 25.02 5.96 -2.35
C ALA A 380 25.61 7.24 -2.97
N GLU A 381 24.75 8.16 -3.41
CA GLU A 381 25.16 9.51 -3.82
C GLU A 381 25.15 10.47 -2.62
N SER A 382 26.25 11.21 -2.46
CA SER A 382 26.40 12.22 -1.41
C SER A 382 25.76 13.55 -1.80
N HIS A 383 24.73 13.99 -1.06
CA HIS A 383 24.18 15.34 -1.16
C HIS A 383 24.70 16.20 0.02
N SER A 384 25.38 17.29 -0.29
CA SER A 384 25.95 18.23 0.67
C SER A 384 24.92 19.28 1.12
N HIS A 385 24.67 19.39 2.43
CA HIS A 385 23.86 20.48 2.99
C HIS A 385 24.57 21.25 4.11
N SER A 386 24.65 22.56 3.87
CA SER A 386 24.63 23.71 4.78
C SER A 386 24.83 23.49 6.29
N THR A 387 25.80 24.20 6.85
CA THR A 387 26.07 24.30 8.29
C THR A 387 25.15 25.29 8.99
N GLU A 388 24.17 24.81 9.76
CA GLU A 388 23.61 25.55 10.90
C GLU A 388 23.17 24.56 11.99
N ALA A 389 23.90 24.53 13.12
CA ALA A 389 23.86 23.43 14.07
C ALA A 389 22.87 23.66 15.23
N GLY A 390 21.66 23.12 15.09
CA GLY A 390 20.77 22.80 16.21
C GLY A 390 20.69 21.29 16.45
N PRO A 391 20.45 20.81 17.69
CA PRO A 391 20.33 19.38 17.97
C PRO A 391 19.07 18.80 17.31
N THR A 392 19.25 18.16 16.15
CA THR A 392 18.16 17.58 15.36
C THR A 392 17.93 16.12 15.76
N GLY A 393 16.84 15.85 16.47
CA GLY A 393 16.45 14.47 16.82
C GLY A 393 15.87 13.73 15.62
N VAL A 394 16.59 12.74 15.10
CA VAL A 394 16.11 11.89 13.98
C VAL A 394 15.28 10.73 14.52
N VAL A 395 13.97 10.74 14.23
CA VAL A 395 13.06 9.64 14.58
C VAL A 395 13.16 8.53 13.54
N LEU A 396 13.87 7.45 13.86
CA LEU A 396 13.85 6.22 13.05
C LEU A 396 12.51 5.50 13.24
N ARG A 397 11.90 5.07 12.12
CA ARG A 397 10.54 4.51 12.03
C ARG A 397 10.38 3.09 12.62
N THR A 398 11.28 2.68 13.52
CA THR A 398 11.42 1.31 14.04
C THR A 398 11.57 1.24 15.57
N GLY A 399 10.99 2.20 16.30
CA GLY A 399 10.55 2.00 17.70
C GLY A 399 11.64 1.62 18.72
N ARG A 400 12.91 1.91 18.47
CA ARG A 400 14.03 1.61 19.38
C ARG A 400 14.96 2.82 19.48
N PHE A 401 15.09 3.35 20.69
CA PHE A 401 16.05 4.39 21.02
C PHE A 401 17.42 3.75 21.27
N ALA A 402 18.45 4.26 20.60
CA ALA A 402 19.85 4.00 20.93
C ALA A 402 20.57 5.34 20.95
N MET A 403 21.26 5.66 22.05
CA MET A 403 22.14 6.82 22.11
C MET A 403 23.53 6.41 21.62
N LEU A 404 24.04 7.10 20.61
CA LEU A 404 25.42 6.95 20.16
C LEU A 404 26.35 7.76 21.08
N PRO A 405 27.51 7.23 21.49
CA PRO A 405 28.50 7.99 22.22
C PRO A 405 29.16 9.05 21.33
N ILE A 406 29.32 10.26 21.86
CA ILE A 406 30.00 11.37 21.19
C ILE A 406 31.51 11.19 21.37
N HIS A 407 32.23 10.86 20.30
CA HIS A 407 33.68 10.99 20.28
C HIS A 407 34.07 12.47 20.16
N GLN A 408 34.95 12.94 21.04
CA GLN A 408 35.57 14.26 20.98
C GLN A 408 37.00 14.13 20.46
N ASP A 409 37.20 14.33 19.16
CA ASP A 409 38.54 14.45 18.58
C ASP A 409 38.99 15.91 18.59
N ASN A 410 39.80 16.26 19.59
CA ASN A 410 40.58 17.50 19.59
C ASN A 410 41.92 17.24 18.87
N THR A 411 42.12 17.80 17.68
CA THR A 411 43.48 18.04 17.18
C THR A 411 43.54 19.36 16.41
N THR A 412 44.21 20.33 17.02
CA THR A 412 44.55 21.62 16.44
C THR A 412 45.77 21.47 15.53
N GLU A 413 45.67 21.84 14.26
CA GLU A 413 46.82 22.40 13.52
C GLU A 413 46.36 23.49 12.54
N GLN A 414 47.20 24.51 12.38
CA GLN A 414 46.95 25.75 11.66
C GLN A 414 48.18 26.08 10.81
N PRO A 415 48.04 26.37 9.51
CA PRO A 415 49.09 27.00 8.73
C PRO A 415 48.80 28.49 8.46
N GLN A 416 49.83 29.34 8.58
CA GLN A 416 49.80 30.75 8.16
C GLN A 416 50.29 30.93 6.71
N PRO A 417 49.94 32.07 6.04
CA PRO A 417 50.22 32.28 4.62
C PRO A 417 51.47 33.13 4.33
N HIS A 418 52.25 32.73 3.33
CA HIS A 418 53.25 33.50 2.59
C HIS A 418 53.45 32.80 1.22
N ALA A 419 53.84 33.42 0.10
CA ALA A 419 53.77 34.81 -0.37
C ALA A 419 54.06 34.78 -1.89
N GLU A 420 53.43 35.65 -2.70
CA GLU A 420 53.88 35.99 -4.07
C GLU A 420 55.09 36.96 -4.01
N PRO A 421 55.74 37.45 -5.10
CA PRO A 421 55.58 37.26 -6.56
C PRO A 421 56.98 36.88 -7.20
N PRO A 422 57.39 37.14 -8.48
CA PRO A 422 56.73 37.89 -9.57
C PRO A 422 56.85 37.38 -11.03
N THR A 423 56.04 38.06 -11.85
CA THR A 423 56.03 38.29 -13.32
C THR A 423 57.28 37.99 -14.16
N LEU A 424 57.06 37.53 -15.40
CA LEU A 424 57.70 38.07 -16.62
C LEU A 424 56.81 37.85 -17.87
N ASP A 425 57.03 38.66 -18.91
CA ASP A 425 56.07 38.97 -20.00
C ASP A 425 56.24 38.21 -21.33
N ALA A 426 55.23 38.35 -22.21
CA ALA A 426 55.22 38.23 -23.68
C ALA A 426 55.48 36.82 -24.30
N GLU A 427 54.82 36.36 -25.37
CA GLU A 427 54.47 37.01 -26.65
C GLU A 427 53.21 36.42 -27.33
N GLU A 428 52.44 37.28 -28.01
CA GLU A 428 51.64 36.95 -29.22
C GLU A 428 52.56 37.04 -30.48
N PRO A 429 52.23 36.59 -31.73
CA PRO A 429 50.87 36.42 -32.29
C PRO A 429 50.64 35.31 -33.37
N SER A 430 49.40 35.25 -33.89
CA SER A 430 49.07 34.92 -35.31
C SER A 430 49.17 33.43 -35.74
N VAL A 431 48.56 32.90 -36.83
CA VAL A 431 47.47 33.32 -37.76
C VAL A 431 47.07 32.08 -38.60
N GLN A 432 45.85 32.07 -39.19
CA GLN A 432 45.26 31.19 -40.25
C GLN A 432 43.94 30.54 -39.77
N SER A 433 42.73 30.91 -40.18
CA SER A 433 42.15 31.55 -41.39
C SER A 433 41.72 30.60 -42.53
N ASN A 434 40.40 30.59 -42.77
CA ASN A 434 39.73 30.42 -44.09
C ASN A 434 39.64 28.98 -44.70
N PRO A 435 38.83 28.74 -45.76
CA PRO A 435 37.35 28.85 -45.75
C PRO A 435 36.61 27.75 -46.59
N LEU A 436 35.27 27.90 -46.73
CA LEU A 436 34.40 27.35 -47.79
C LEU A 436 34.93 27.65 -49.22
N PRO A 437 34.60 26.90 -50.31
CA PRO A 437 33.25 26.78 -50.91
C PRO A 437 32.96 25.37 -51.54
N ASN A 438 32.04 25.06 -52.49
CA ASN A 438 31.19 25.89 -53.39
C ASN A 438 29.88 25.22 -53.93
N GLU A 439 29.11 26.03 -54.67
CA GLU A 439 27.95 25.85 -55.57
C GLU A 439 27.82 24.62 -56.48
N SER A 440 26.56 24.20 -56.79
CA SER A 440 25.93 24.35 -58.13
C SER A 440 24.47 23.84 -58.22
N THR A 441 23.65 24.46 -59.09
CA THR A 441 22.20 24.28 -59.32
C THR A 441 21.92 23.56 -60.68
N PRO A 442 20.78 23.72 -61.40
CA PRO A 442 19.40 23.25 -61.16
C PRO A 442 18.79 22.43 -62.34
N SER A 443 17.55 21.95 -62.19
CA SER A 443 16.57 21.68 -63.28
C SER A 443 15.19 21.48 -62.62
N GLU A 444 14.14 22.29 -62.80
CA GLU A 444 13.45 22.77 -63.99
C GLU A 444 12.64 21.70 -64.76
N LYS A 445 11.34 21.59 -64.44
CA LYS A 445 10.29 21.55 -65.48
C LYS A 445 8.93 22.01 -64.93
N ALA A 446 8.17 22.70 -65.76
CA ALA A 446 6.86 23.31 -65.44
C ALA A 446 5.71 22.69 -66.24
N GLU A 447 4.48 22.89 -65.78
CA GLU A 447 3.14 22.87 -66.45
C GLU A 447 2.06 22.59 -65.37
N ALA A 448 0.83 23.15 -65.34
CA ALA A 448 0.24 24.31 -66.01
C ALA A 448 -1.01 24.84 -65.23
N ARG A 449 -1.53 26.02 -65.64
CA ARG A 449 -2.76 26.76 -65.24
C ARG A 449 -4.10 25.95 -65.31
N PRO A 450 -5.29 26.50 -64.97
CA PRO A 450 -5.67 27.85 -64.44
C PRO A 450 -6.52 27.81 -63.14
N GLU A 451 -6.68 28.84 -62.31
CA GLU A 451 -7.30 30.18 -62.50
C GLU A 451 -8.80 30.17 -62.88
N GLU A 452 -9.68 30.31 -61.87
CA GLU A 452 -11.05 30.83 -62.09
C GLU A 452 -11.54 31.67 -60.87
N LYS A 453 -12.61 32.44 -61.07
CA LYS A 453 -12.97 33.67 -60.32
C LYS A 453 -13.83 33.45 -59.05
N PRO A 454 -13.97 34.48 -58.19
CA PRO A 454 -14.85 34.43 -57.02
C PRO A 454 -16.31 34.82 -57.36
N GLU A 455 -17.26 34.20 -56.66
CA GLU A 455 -18.67 34.62 -56.60
C GLU A 455 -19.17 34.69 -55.13
N GLU A 456 -20.36 35.28 -54.95
CA GLU A 456 -20.78 35.92 -53.71
C GLU A 456 -21.43 35.01 -52.65
N LYS A 457 -21.32 35.48 -51.39
CA LYS A 457 -22.28 35.40 -50.27
C LYS A 457 -23.70 34.86 -50.57
N PRO A 458 -24.34 34.14 -49.61
CA PRO A 458 -24.82 34.85 -48.42
C PRO A 458 -24.72 34.13 -47.06
N GLU A 459 -25.15 34.87 -46.04
CA GLU A 459 -25.11 34.59 -44.61
C GLU A 459 -25.97 33.38 -44.20
N GLU A 460 -25.47 32.57 -43.26
CA GLU A 460 -26.33 31.67 -42.47
C GLU A 460 -25.95 31.73 -40.98
N LYS A 461 -26.96 31.65 -40.11
CA LYS A 461 -26.84 31.95 -38.67
C LYS A 461 -26.30 30.74 -37.88
N PRO A 462 -25.57 30.96 -36.77
CA PRO A 462 -25.03 29.86 -35.98
C PRO A 462 -26.15 29.12 -35.21
N GLN A 463 -26.29 27.82 -35.43
CA GLN A 463 -27.01 26.93 -34.50
C GLN A 463 -26.06 26.38 -33.42
N PRO A 464 -26.52 26.25 -32.16
CA PRO A 464 -25.72 25.70 -31.08
C PRO A 464 -25.54 24.18 -31.24
N LYS A 465 -24.29 23.70 -31.06
CA LYS A 465 -23.98 22.27 -31.10
C LYS A 465 -24.51 21.56 -29.85
N GLY A 466 -25.60 20.82 -30.00
CA GLY A 466 -26.06 19.86 -29.00
C GLY A 466 -25.07 18.71 -28.84
N PHE A 467 -24.28 18.74 -27.77
CA PHE A 467 -23.44 17.64 -27.33
C PHE A 467 -24.26 16.75 -26.38
N LEU A 468 -24.75 15.58 -26.84
CA LEU A 468 -25.13 14.39 -26.03
C LEU A 468 -25.87 13.35 -26.90
N ALA A 469 -25.13 12.38 -27.46
CA ALA A 469 -25.71 11.17 -28.07
C ALA A 469 -24.65 10.06 -28.25
N ARG A 470 -24.15 9.46 -27.15
CA ARG A 470 -23.26 8.28 -27.23
C ARG A 470 -23.18 7.44 -25.95
N TRP A 471 -24.26 6.75 -25.59
CA TRP A 471 -24.21 5.47 -24.83
C TRP A 471 -25.51 4.70 -25.08
N GLY A 472 -25.55 3.93 -26.17
CA GLY A 472 -26.60 2.95 -26.43
C GLY A 472 -26.00 1.54 -26.28
N PHE A 473 -26.28 0.88 -25.16
CA PHE A 473 -26.07 -0.56 -25.01
C PHE A 473 -27.39 -1.27 -25.33
N PRO A 474 -27.42 -2.23 -26.28
CA PRO A 474 -28.54 -3.15 -26.40
C PRO A 474 -28.44 -4.20 -25.28
N PHE A 475 -29.51 -4.34 -24.50
CA PHE A 475 -29.74 -5.55 -23.70
C PHE A 475 -30.37 -6.63 -24.58
N LEU A 476 -29.85 -7.84 -24.45
CA LEU A 476 -30.54 -9.12 -24.66
C LEU A 476 -30.34 -9.93 -23.37
#